data_AF-A0A0D2M128-F1
#
_entry.id   AF-A0A0D2M128-F1
#
_cell.length_a   1.000
_cell.length_b   1.000
_cell.length_c   1.000
_cell.angle_alpha   90.00
_cell.angle_beta   90.00
_cell.angle_gamma   90.00
#
_symmetry.space_group_name_H-M   'P 1'
#
loop_
_entity.id
_entity.type
_entity.pdbx_description
1 polymer ?
#
loop_
_entity_poly.entity_id
_entity_poly.type
_entity_poly.pdbx_seq_one_letter_code
_entity_poly.pdbx_strand_id
1 'polypeptide(L)'
;MGGAKAALMFLPSAVAGSMCLWQLQRMRWKEGVVQEAQEAMQSPPEDVFTMDELPRFRRCTAAGTYDHSRAVFVGPRPISFTLSRAELQDSGMREMLSTPGAIKSGYLLIEPLTHDKSKRTVLVNRGWVPPDWKKHWREGVSAQQPQGRVEVTGVAQGSEEPSSFVPRNEPDRGNYFWVDVPGIVSF
;
A
#
# COMPACT_ATOMS: atom_id res chain seq x y z
N MET A 1 5.65 45.69 38.08
CA MET A 1 5.90 44.23 38.02
C MET A 1 4.63 43.35 37.90
N GLY A 2 3.41 43.90 37.73
CA GLY A 2 2.16 43.11 37.67
C GLY A 2 1.72 42.67 36.26
N GLY A 3 1.85 43.53 35.23
CA GLY A 3 1.33 43.25 33.88
C GLY A 3 1.98 42.07 33.15
N ALA A 4 3.29 41.88 33.30
CA ALA A 4 4.02 40.77 32.69
C ALA A 4 3.59 39.39 33.25
N LYS A 5 3.23 39.33 34.53
CA LYS A 5 2.74 38.10 35.18
C LYS A 5 1.32 37.76 34.72
N ALA A 6 0.47 38.77 34.53
CA ALA A 6 -0.88 38.59 34.01
C ALA A 6 -0.86 38.10 32.54
N ALA A 7 0.00 38.65 31.69
CA ALA A 7 0.16 38.19 30.30
C ALA A 7 0.64 36.73 30.20
N LEU A 8 1.51 36.30 31.11
CA LEU A 8 2.01 34.92 31.15
C LEU A 8 0.91 33.89 31.44
N MET A 9 -0.15 34.28 32.18
CA MET A 9 -1.28 33.39 32.46
C MET A 9 -2.16 33.10 31.24
N PHE A 10 -2.11 33.95 30.20
CA PHE A 10 -2.87 33.74 28.97
C PHE A 10 -2.12 32.91 27.91
N LEU A 11 -0.81 32.68 28.11
CA LEU A 11 0.02 31.93 27.16
C LEU A 11 -0.51 30.50 26.91
N PRO A 12 -0.91 29.71 27.95
CA PRO A 12 -1.48 28.39 27.71
C PRO A 12 -2.79 28.44 26.90
N SER A 13 -3.66 29.41 27.19
CA SER A 13 -4.92 29.60 26.47
C SER A 13 -4.71 30.00 25.02
N ALA A 14 -3.73 30.87 24.75
CA ALA A 14 -3.35 31.26 23.39
C ALA A 14 -2.83 30.05 22.59
N VAL A 15 -1.93 29.25 23.18
CA VAL A 15 -1.42 28.01 22.56
C VAL A 15 -2.55 27.02 22.31
N ALA A 16 -3.43 26.80 23.29
CA ALA A 16 -4.58 25.90 23.14
C ALA A 16 -5.54 26.39 22.04
N GLY A 17 -5.80 27.69 21.95
CA GLY A 17 -6.59 28.29 20.88
C GLY A 17 -5.97 28.08 19.50
N SER A 18 -4.65 28.30 19.36
CA SER A 18 -3.93 28.05 18.10
C SER A 18 -3.95 26.56 17.72
N MET A 19 -3.78 25.65 18.67
CA MET A 19 -3.88 24.21 18.42
C MET A 19 -5.30 23.81 18.01
N CYS A 20 -6.34 24.38 18.64
CA CYS A 20 -7.73 24.14 18.27
C CYS A 20 -8.00 24.57 16.83
N LEU A 21 -7.53 25.76 16.43
CA LEU A 21 -7.66 26.24 15.05
C LEU A 21 -6.94 25.31 14.06
N TRP A 22 -5.72 24.89 14.39
CA TRP A 22 -4.97 23.94 13.55
C TRP A 22 -5.69 22.59 13.41
N GLN A 23 -6.27 22.06 14.49
CA GLN A 23 -7.03 20.81 14.44
C GLN A 23 -8.23 20.93 13.50
N LEU A 24 -8.98 22.04 13.56
CA LEU A 24 -10.11 22.29 12.65
C LEU A 24 -9.64 22.43 11.19
N GLN A 25 -8.53 23.13 10.94
CA GLN A 25 -7.95 23.25 9.61
C GLN A 25 -7.50 21.88 9.07
N ARG A 26 -6.83 21.08 9.90
CA ARG A 26 -6.36 19.73 9.55
C ARG A 26 -7.53 18.79 9.29
N MET A 27 -8.63 18.90 10.06
CA MET A 27 -9.86 18.15 9.82
C MET A 27 -10.45 18.50 8.46
N ARG A 28 -10.68 19.78 8.17
CA ARG A 28 -11.24 20.23 6.87
C ARG A 28 -10.39 19.82 5.68
N TRP A 29 -9.06 19.92 5.82
CA TRP A 29 -8.14 19.42 4.80
C TRP A 29 -8.33 17.91 4.56
N LYS A 30 -8.39 17.11 5.63
CA LYS A 30 -8.61 15.67 5.52
C LYS A 30 -9.98 15.35 4.91
N GLU A 31 -11.03 16.07 5.29
CA GLU A 31 -12.37 15.92 4.70
C GLU A 31 -12.32 16.18 3.19
N GLY A 32 -11.63 17.24 2.75
CA GLY A 32 -11.42 17.53 1.32
C GLY A 32 -10.70 16.41 0.59
N VAL A 33 -9.63 15.84 1.18
CA VAL A 33 -8.90 14.70 0.59
C VAL A 33 -9.79 13.45 0.47
N VAL A 34 -10.62 13.18 1.47
CA VAL A 34 -11.57 12.05 1.43
C VAL A 34 -12.62 12.25 0.35
N GLN A 35 -13.17 13.46 0.24
CA GLN A 35 -14.15 13.80 -0.78
C GLN A 35 -13.57 13.65 -2.20
N GLU A 36 -12.38 14.21 -2.44
CA GLU A 36 -11.65 14.06 -3.71
C GLU A 36 -11.49 12.57 -4.08
N ALA A 37 -11.06 11.74 -3.11
CA ALA A 37 -10.89 10.31 -3.33
C ALA A 37 -12.22 9.60 -3.64
N GLN A 38 -13.30 9.94 -2.94
CA GLN A 38 -14.62 9.35 -3.16
C GLN A 38 -15.16 9.68 -4.56
N GLU A 39 -15.03 10.93 -5.00
CA GLU A 39 -15.46 11.38 -6.34
C GLU A 39 -14.62 10.70 -7.45
N ALA A 40 -13.29 10.66 -7.28
CA ALA A 40 -12.40 10.01 -8.22
C ALA A 40 -12.68 8.50 -8.36
N MET A 41 -13.01 7.83 -7.26
CA MET A 41 -13.33 6.39 -7.26
C MET A 41 -14.67 6.06 -7.93
N GLN A 42 -15.61 7.00 -8.03
CA GLN A 42 -16.89 6.77 -8.71
C GLN A 42 -16.77 6.79 -10.23
N SER A 43 -15.75 7.46 -10.76
CA SER A 43 -15.51 7.54 -12.21
C SER A 43 -15.24 6.15 -12.81
N PRO A 44 -15.64 5.88 -14.06
CA PRO A 44 -15.31 4.63 -14.75
C PRO A 44 -13.80 4.40 -14.77
N PRO A 45 -13.33 3.14 -14.61
CA PRO A 45 -11.91 2.83 -14.74
C PRO A 45 -11.38 3.15 -16.13
N GLU A 46 -10.16 3.67 -16.19
CA GLU A 46 -9.48 4.05 -17.43
C GLU A 46 -8.20 3.20 -17.62
N ASP A 47 -7.83 2.91 -18.87
CA ASP A 47 -6.69 2.02 -19.15
C ASP A 47 -5.36 2.71 -18.80
N VAL A 48 -4.65 2.14 -17.83
CA VAL A 48 -3.36 2.63 -17.34
C VAL A 48 -2.31 2.76 -18.43
N PHE A 49 -2.38 1.95 -19.49
CA PHE A 49 -1.40 1.95 -20.56
C PHE A 49 -1.61 3.06 -21.59
N THR A 50 -2.78 3.73 -21.56
CA THR A 50 -3.09 4.90 -22.38
C THR A 50 -2.72 6.22 -21.70
N MET A 51 -2.44 6.18 -20.40
CA MET A 51 -2.09 7.34 -19.60
C MET A 51 -0.58 7.64 -19.66
N ASP A 52 -0.25 8.94 -19.66
CA ASP A 52 1.12 9.44 -19.47
C ASP A 52 1.44 9.66 -18.00
N GLU A 53 0.46 10.16 -17.23
CA GLU A 53 0.57 10.38 -15.79
C GLU A 53 -0.56 9.64 -15.05
N LEU A 54 -0.22 9.04 -13.90
CA LEU A 54 -1.15 8.25 -13.12
C LEU A 54 -2.02 9.16 -12.23
N PRO A 55 -3.35 9.20 -12.44
CA PRO A 55 -4.24 10.02 -11.64
C PRO A 55 -4.35 9.50 -10.19
N ARG A 56 -4.29 10.42 -9.23
CA ARG A 56 -4.49 10.11 -7.81
C ARG A 56 -5.92 9.65 -7.57
N PHE A 57 -6.10 8.58 -6.79
CA PHE A 57 -7.40 8.02 -6.36
C PHE A 57 -8.35 7.51 -7.46
N ARG A 58 -8.03 7.70 -8.74
CA ARG A 58 -8.86 7.20 -9.83
C ARG A 58 -8.64 5.70 -10.03
N ARG A 59 -9.71 5.01 -10.41
CA ARG A 59 -9.64 3.60 -10.80
C ARG A 59 -8.98 3.46 -12.16
N CYS A 60 -8.09 2.49 -12.29
CA CYS A 60 -7.42 2.15 -13.52
C CYS A 60 -7.61 0.68 -13.84
N THR A 61 -7.76 0.35 -15.12
CA THR A 61 -7.69 -1.02 -15.62
C THR A 61 -6.31 -1.29 -16.21
N ALA A 62 -5.85 -2.52 -16.05
CA ALA A 62 -4.65 -3.01 -16.70
C ALA A 62 -4.90 -4.45 -17.15
N ALA A 63 -4.73 -4.70 -18.44
CA ALA A 63 -4.78 -6.05 -19.00
C ALA A 63 -3.39 -6.50 -19.45
N GLY A 64 -3.04 -7.76 -19.21
CA GLY A 64 -1.73 -8.27 -19.59
C GLY A 64 -1.40 -9.59 -18.95
N THR A 65 -0.13 -9.97 -19.00
CA THR A 65 0.37 -11.21 -18.39
C THR A 65 1.33 -10.88 -17.26
N TYR A 66 1.18 -11.57 -16.13
CA TYR A 66 2.08 -11.42 -14.99
C TYR A 66 3.44 -12.06 -15.26
N ASP A 67 4.49 -11.40 -14.79
CA ASP A 67 5.82 -11.99 -14.70
C ASP A 67 6.10 -12.47 -13.28
N HIS A 68 5.64 -13.70 -12.98
CA HIS A 68 5.81 -14.32 -11.67
C HIS A 68 7.29 -14.53 -11.28
N SER A 69 8.21 -14.50 -12.24
CA SER A 69 9.64 -14.67 -11.98
C SER A 69 10.26 -13.43 -11.30
N ARG A 70 9.67 -12.26 -11.54
CA ARG A 70 10.05 -10.95 -11.00
C ARG A 70 9.11 -10.46 -9.89
N ALA A 71 8.44 -11.39 -9.21
CA ALA A 71 7.63 -11.07 -8.04
C ALA A 71 8.47 -10.51 -6.89
N VAL A 72 7.99 -9.43 -6.28
CA VAL A 72 8.60 -8.76 -5.11
C VAL A 72 7.71 -8.89 -3.90
N PHE A 73 8.33 -9.18 -2.76
CA PHE A 73 7.66 -9.28 -1.47
C PHE A 73 8.10 -8.10 -0.59
N VAL A 74 7.20 -7.13 -0.38
CA VAL A 74 7.46 -5.92 0.41
C VAL A 74 6.94 -6.10 1.84
N GLY A 75 7.81 -6.07 2.84
CA GLY A 75 7.43 -6.25 4.24
C GLY A 75 8.53 -5.99 5.26
N PRO A 76 8.22 -6.15 6.56
CA PRO A 76 6.99 -6.74 7.11
C PRO A 76 5.75 -5.84 6.95
N ARG A 77 4.59 -6.44 6.65
CA ARG A 77 3.29 -5.74 6.58
C ARG A 77 2.27 -6.36 7.52
N PRO A 78 1.65 -5.58 8.42
CA PRO A 78 0.60 -6.11 9.28
C PRO A 78 -0.60 -6.53 8.44
N ILE A 79 -1.25 -7.61 8.84
CA ILE A 79 -2.53 -7.97 8.25
C ILE A 79 -3.55 -6.88 8.58
N SER A 80 -4.12 -6.26 7.55
CA SER A 80 -5.00 -5.09 7.70
C SER A 80 -6.50 -5.46 7.72
N PHE A 81 -6.83 -6.75 7.71
CA PHE A 81 -8.21 -7.24 7.70
C PHE A 81 -8.41 -8.39 8.69
N THR A 82 -9.51 -8.31 9.45
CA THR A 82 -10.07 -9.47 10.15
C THR A 82 -10.67 -10.41 9.12
N LEU A 83 -9.93 -11.45 8.76
CA LEU A 83 -10.47 -12.60 8.04
C LEU A 83 -11.63 -13.22 8.83
N SER A 84 -12.68 -13.63 8.14
CA SER A 84 -13.73 -14.44 8.75
C SER A 84 -13.19 -15.82 9.15
N ARG A 85 -13.80 -16.46 10.14
CA ARG A 85 -13.36 -17.77 10.65
C ARG A 85 -13.25 -18.85 9.55
N ALA A 86 -14.06 -18.76 8.50
CA ALA A 86 -14.05 -19.67 7.36
C ALA A 86 -12.83 -19.44 6.44
N GLU A 87 -12.54 -18.18 6.10
CA GLU A 87 -11.37 -17.80 5.28
C GLU A 87 -10.06 -18.13 6.01
N LEU A 88 -10.05 -18.09 7.34
CA LEU A 88 -8.93 -18.54 8.17
C LEU A 88 -8.66 -20.03 8.11
N GLN A 89 -9.69 -20.84 7.87
CA GLN A 89 -9.60 -22.27 7.86
C GLN A 89 -9.15 -22.79 6.48
N ASP A 90 -9.61 -22.15 5.40
CA ASP A 90 -9.27 -22.52 4.02
C ASP A 90 -7.85 -22.08 3.61
N SER A 91 -7.37 -20.98 4.17
CA SER A 91 -6.04 -20.42 3.88
C SER A 91 -4.88 -21.10 4.64
N GLY A 92 -5.15 -22.11 5.48
CA GLY A 92 -4.15 -22.68 6.39
C GLY A 92 -3.72 -21.73 7.53
N MET A 93 -4.34 -20.55 7.66
CA MET A 93 -3.93 -19.51 8.60
C MET A 93 -4.43 -19.71 10.05
N ARG A 94 -5.29 -20.70 10.31
CA ARG A 94 -5.89 -20.96 11.62
C ARG A 94 -4.86 -21.18 12.74
N GLU A 95 -3.80 -21.91 12.45
CA GLU A 95 -2.75 -22.24 13.42
C GLU A 95 -1.88 -21.01 13.72
N MET A 96 -1.54 -20.22 12.69
CA MET A 96 -0.78 -18.97 12.81
C MET A 96 -1.54 -17.88 13.57
N LEU A 97 -2.88 -17.88 13.52
CA LEU A 97 -3.71 -16.86 14.19
C LEU A 97 -4.08 -17.17 15.64
N SER A 98 -3.80 -18.37 16.13
CA SER A 98 -4.23 -18.81 17.46
C SER A 98 -3.22 -18.52 18.59
N THR A 99 -2.01 -18.06 18.28
CA THR A 99 -0.98 -17.72 19.28
C THR A 99 -1.17 -16.30 19.86
N PRO A 100 -1.44 -16.16 21.16
CA PRO A 100 -1.51 -14.84 21.82
C PRO A 100 -0.16 -14.14 21.76
N GLY A 101 -0.13 -12.87 21.33
CA GLY A 101 1.10 -12.04 21.31
C GLY A 101 1.92 -12.05 20.02
N ALA A 102 1.58 -12.88 19.03
CA ALA A 102 2.25 -12.86 17.72
C ALA A 102 1.76 -11.68 16.88
N ILE A 103 2.65 -10.73 16.55
CA ILE A 103 2.40 -9.74 15.49
C ILE A 103 2.46 -10.49 14.16
N LYS A 104 1.30 -10.73 13.56
CA LYS A 104 1.16 -11.47 12.30
C LYS A 104 1.45 -10.52 11.15
N SER A 105 2.72 -10.50 10.77
CA SER A 105 3.19 -9.77 9.61
C SER A 105 3.37 -10.71 8.43
N GLY A 106 3.07 -10.21 7.24
CA GLY A 106 3.31 -10.87 5.96
C GLY A 106 3.96 -9.88 5.01
N TYR A 107 3.69 -10.05 3.72
CA TYR A 107 4.25 -9.21 2.67
C TYR A 107 3.14 -8.67 1.78
N LEU A 108 3.36 -7.51 1.16
CA LEU A 108 2.65 -7.16 -0.05
C LEU A 108 3.35 -7.85 -1.22
N LEU A 109 2.60 -8.61 -2.01
CA LEU A 109 3.08 -9.21 -3.24
C LEU A 109 2.92 -8.19 -4.37
N ILE A 110 4.03 -7.81 -5.01
CA ILE A 110 4.05 -6.88 -6.13
C ILE A 110 4.62 -7.60 -7.33
N GLU A 111 3.87 -7.62 -8.43
CA GLU A 111 4.26 -8.33 -9.65
C GLU A 111 4.18 -7.41 -10.87
N PRO A 112 5.16 -7.47 -11.79
CA PRO A 112 5.05 -6.79 -13.07
C PRO A 112 3.94 -7.43 -13.92
N LEU A 113 3.06 -6.59 -14.45
CA LEU A 113 2.05 -6.95 -15.46
C LEU A 113 2.41 -6.28 -16.77
N THR A 114 2.70 -7.07 -17.80
CA THR A 114 3.12 -6.57 -19.11
C THR A 114 1.94 -6.57 -20.08
N HIS A 115 1.68 -5.43 -20.73
CA HIS A 115 0.64 -5.31 -21.75
C HIS A 115 1.06 -6.02 -23.05
N ASP A 116 0.14 -6.79 -23.63
CA ASP A 116 0.42 -7.64 -24.78
C ASP A 116 0.87 -6.84 -26.02
N LYS A 117 0.23 -5.68 -26.26
CA LYS A 117 0.45 -4.86 -27.48
C LYS A 117 1.54 -3.81 -27.29
N SER A 118 1.41 -2.96 -26.27
CA SER A 118 2.32 -1.82 -26.08
C SER A 118 3.64 -2.21 -25.44
N LYS A 119 3.73 -3.42 -24.87
CA LYS A 119 4.88 -3.90 -24.07
C LYS A 119 5.23 -3.02 -22.87
N ARG A 120 4.39 -2.03 -22.55
CA ARG A 120 4.47 -1.27 -21.30
C ARG A 120 4.20 -2.22 -20.13
N THR A 121 4.89 -1.97 -19.03
CA THR A 121 4.76 -2.76 -17.80
C THR A 121 4.26 -1.86 -16.69
N VAL A 122 3.33 -2.37 -15.88
CA VAL A 122 2.91 -1.74 -14.62
C VAL A 122 3.18 -2.70 -13.47
N LEU A 123 3.49 -2.16 -12.29
CA LEU A 123 3.59 -2.95 -11.08
C LEU A 123 2.21 -3.06 -10.44
N VAL A 124 1.77 -4.29 -10.21
CA VAL A 124 0.48 -4.56 -9.57
C VAL A 124 0.72 -5.04 -8.15
N ASN A 125 0.22 -4.29 -7.18
CA ASN A 125 0.12 -4.76 -5.81
C ASN A 125 -1.04 -5.76 -5.71
N ARG A 126 -0.73 -7.04 -5.56
CA ARG A 126 -1.66 -8.17 -5.45
C ARG A 126 -2.27 -8.30 -4.06
N GLY A 127 -1.86 -7.44 -3.13
CA GLY A 127 -2.33 -7.44 -1.75
C GLY A 127 -1.42 -8.22 -0.82
N TRP A 128 -1.94 -8.45 0.39
CA TRP A 128 -1.21 -9.10 1.47
C TRP A 128 -1.12 -10.62 1.24
N VAL A 129 0.05 -11.19 1.49
CA VAL A 129 0.31 -12.64 1.44
C VAL A 129 1.01 -13.11 2.72
N PRO A 130 0.75 -14.36 3.15
CA PRO A 130 1.45 -14.96 4.29
C PRO A 130 2.97 -15.02 4.10
N PRO A 131 3.75 -15.02 5.19
CA PRO A 131 5.22 -15.05 5.10
C PRO A 131 5.76 -16.29 4.38
N ASP A 132 5.08 -17.44 4.49
CA ASP A 132 5.47 -18.69 3.84
C ASP A 132 5.45 -18.62 2.31
N TRP A 133 4.65 -17.71 1.73
CA TRP A 133 4.62 -17.52 0.28
C TRP A 133 5.97 -17.08 -0.27
N LYS A 134 6.69 -16.19 0.43
CA LYS A 134 8.02 -15.73 -0.02
C LYS A 134 8.99 -16.90 -0.14
N LYS A 135 8.95 -17.84 0.81
CA LYS A 135 9.82 -19.02 0.83
C LYS A 135 9.45 -20.03 -0.26
N HIS A 136 8.16 -20.33 -0.42
CA HIS A 136 7.67 -21.36 -1.33
C HIS A 136 7.23 -20.83 -2.70
N TRP A 137 7.51 -19.56 -3.01
CA TRP A 137 7.06 -18.90 -4.23
C TRP A 137 7.42 -19.68 -5.48
N ARG A 138 8.72 -20.02 -5.62
CA ARG A 138 9.26 -20.75 -6.76
C ARG A 138 9.00 -22.26 -6.70
N GLU A 139 8.65 -22.78 -5.53
CA GLU A 139 8.44 -24.21 -5.29
C GLU A 139 7.02 -24.68 -5.62
N GLY A 140 6.11 -23.76 -5.92
CA GLY A 140 4.77 -24.11 -6.40
C GLY A 140 3.70 -23.04 -6.23
N VAL A 141 3.88 -22.07 -5.32
CA VAL A 141 2.87 -21.03 -5.07
C VAL A 141 2.65 -20.16 -6.31
N SER A 142 3.72 -19.81 -7.04
CA SER A 142 3.64 -19.07 -8.31
C SER A 142 2.90 -19.84 -9.41
N ALA A 143 3.06 -21.17 -9.48
CA ALA A 143 2.39 -22.00 -10.48
C ALA A 143 0.87 -22.09 -10.27
N GLN A 144 0.40 -21.82 -9.04
CA GLN A 144 -1.02 -21.75 -8.70
C GLN A 144 -1.63 -20.38 -8.98
N GLN A 145 -0.83 -19.37 -9.34
CA GLN A 145 -1.33 -18.06 -9.72
C GLN A 145 -1.94 -18.10 -11.13
N PRO A 146 -2.80 -17.13 -11.49
CA PRO A 146 -3.38 -17.05 -12.82
C PRO A 146 -2.32 -17.05 -13.92
N GLN A 147 -2.31 -18.12 -14.72
CA GLN A 147 -1.42 -18.24 -15.87
C GLN A 147 -2.07 -17.60 -17.10
N GLY A 148 -1.34 -16.73 -17.79
CA GLY A 148 -1.78 -16.06 -19.01
C GLY A 148 -2.42 -14.69 -18.80
N ARG A 149 -3.25 -14.27 -19.77
CA ARG A 149 -3.80 -12.92 -19.81
C ARG A 149 -4.85 -12.71 -18.73
N VAL A 150 -4.65 -11.68 -17.91
CA VAL A 150 -5.59 -11.22 -16.91
C VAL A 150 -5.99 -9.78 -17.17
N GLU A 151 -7.10 -9.36 -16.58
CA GLU A 151 -7.49 -7.97 -16.47
C GLU A 151 -7.67 -7.65 -14.99
N VAL A 152 -7.03 -6.58 -14.54
CA VAL A 152 -7.14 -6.09 -13.16
C VAL A 152 -7.65 -4.68 -13.14
N THR A 153 -8.48 -4.38 -12.13
CA THR A 153 -8.91 -3.03 -11.80
C THR A 153 -8.35 -2.68 -10.44
N GLY A 154 -7.68 -1.54 -10.34
CA GLY A 154 -7.08 -1.06 -9.09
C GLY A 154 -7.09 0.46 -9.02
N VAL A 155 -6.42 1.00 -8.01
CA VAL A 155 -6.19 2.45 -7.87
C VAL A 155 -4.71 2.70 -8.10
N ALA A 156 -4.38 3.70 -8.91
CA ALA A 156 -3.00 4.03 -9.17
C ALA A 156 -2.34 4.62 -7.90
N GLN A 157 -1.15 4.12 -7.59
CA GLN A 157 -0.38 4.55 -6.43
C GLN A 157 1.11 4.64 -6.82
N GLY A 158 1.75 5.73 -6.43
CA GLY A 158 3.19 5.92 -6.62
C GLY A 158 4.03 5.15 -5.58
N SER A 159 5.34 5.41 -5.59
CA SER A 159 6.23 4.94 -4.52
C SER A 159 5.76 5.41 -3.15
N GLU A 160 6.02 4.59 -2.14
CA GLU A 160 5.85 4.98 -0.74
C GLU A 160 6.94 5.96 -0.31
N GLU A 161 6.62 6.83 0.65
CA GLU A 161 7.58 7.73 1.29
C GLU A 161 7.97 7.14 2.66
N PRO A 162 9.13 6.47 2.78
CA PRO A 162 9.55 5.87 4.04
C PRO A 162 9.96 6.91 5.08
N SER A 163 9.64 6.65 6.34
CA SER A 163 10.16 7.45 7.48
C SER A 163 11.60 7.10 7.80
N SER A 164 12.29 7.94 8.59
CA SER A 164 13.69 7.73 9.00
C SER A 164 13.96 6.43 9.78
N PHE A 165 12.91 5.76 10.28
CA PHE A 165 13.03 4.48 11.00
C PHE A 165 12.87 3.26 10.08
N VAL A 166 12.45 3.45 8.83
CA VAL A 166 12.31 2.36 7.86
C VAL A 166 13.68 2.08 7.24
N PRO A 167 14.18 0.83 7.29
CA PRO A 167 15.43 0.47 6.63
C PRO A 167 15.38 0.72 5.11
N ARG A 168 16.57 0.88 4.51
CA ARG A 168 16.69 0.96 3.04
C ARG A 168 16.39 -0.40 2.41
N ASN A 169 15.79 -0.39 1.22
CA ASN A 169 15.62 -1.60 0.42
C ASN A 169 17.00 -2.19 0.05
N GLU A 170 17.09 -3.51 0.00
CA GLU A 170 18.29 -4.26 -0.41
C GLU A 170 17.91 -5.19 -1.60
N PRO A 171 17.84 -4.67 -2.83
CA PRO A 171 17.42 -5.44 -4.02
C PRO A 171 18.28 -6.69 -4.26
N ASP A 172 19.60 -6.59 -4.06
CA ASP A 172 20.55 -7.71 -4.23
C ASP A 172 20.24 -8.90 -3.31
N ARG A 173 19.55 -8.65 -2.20
CA ARG A 173 19.14 -9.66 -1.20
C ARG A 173 17.65 -9.99 -1.29
N GLY A 174 16.90 -9.38 -2.20
CA GLY A 174 15.46 -9.54 -2.32
C GLY A 174 14.69 -9.03 -1.08
N ASN A 175 15.26 -8.07 -0.35
CA ASN A 175 14.62 -7.48 0.83
C ASN A 175 14.06 -6.10 0.51
N TYR A 176 12.75 -5.97 0.56
CA TYR A 176 12.04 -4.71 0.32
C TYR A 176 11.19 -4.38 1.53
N PHE A 177 11.39 -3.21 2.10
CA PHE A 177 10.68 -2.72 3.29
C PHE A 177 9.55 -1.76 2.90
N TRP A 178 9.75 -1.00 1.82
CA TRP A 178 8.78 -0.05 1.27
C TRP A 178 8.70 -0.18 -0.26
N VAL A 179 7.58 0.26 -0.83
CA VAL A 179 7.34 0.18 -2.27
C VAL A 179 8.11 1.30 -2.98
N ASP A 180 9.18 0.92 -3.67
CA ASP A 180 9.99 1.81 -4.50
C ASP A 180 9.80 1.46 -5.98
N VAL A 181 8.94 2.18 -6.70
CA VAL A 181 8.60 1.86 -8.10
C VAL A 181 9.85 1.88 -9.00
N PRO A 182 10.68 2.96 -9.04
CA PRO A 182 11.92 2.95 -9.81
C PRO A 182 12.89 1.82 -9.43
N GLY A 183 13.04 1.54 -8.13
CA GLY A 183 13.93 0.48 -7.64
C GLY A 183 13.42 -0.94 -7.92
N ILE A 184 12.11 -1.13 -8.06
CA ILE A 184 11.49 -2.42 -8.39
C ILE A 184 11.46 -2.66 -9.91
N VAL A 185 11.42 -1.61 -10.74
CA VAL A 185 11.42 -1.79 -12.20
C VAL A 185 12.83 -2.08 -12.74
N SER A 186 13.88 -1.68 -12.02
CA SER A 186 15.26 -1.73 -12.50
C SER A 186 15.98 -3.07 -12.35
N PHE A 187 15.37 -4.06 -11.68
CA PHE A 187 15.98 -5.38 -11.44
C PHE A 187 15.52 -6.47 -12.44
#